data_AF-D6TM91-F1
#
_entry.id   AF-D6TM91-F1
#
_cell.length_a   1.000
_cell.length_b   1.000
_cell.length_c   1.000
_cell.angle_alpha   90.00
_cell.angle_beta   90.00
_cell.angle_gamma   90.00
#
_symmetry.space_group_name_H-M   'P 1'
#
loop_
_entity.id
_entity.type
_entity.pdbx_description
1 polymer ?
#
loop_
_entity_poly.entity_id
_entity_poly.type
_entity_poly.pdbx_seq_one_letter_code
_entity_poly.pdbx_strand_id
1 'polypeptide(L)'
;MNHLIVLLVIATTALSGIAAGASLDVSIRQLPARHRIGVRAYSAYSLATDFGTARIWYPPLGIGTLLLALATAGTAFFQQTALPHALPMYLAAVLWVVHLLITLLWALPTLPRQRQAADDDQQLDTIFNQFERLQMVRAALDVLIFASILWALVSYLP
;
A
#
# COMPACT_ATOMS: atom_id res chain seq x y z
N MET A 1 8.11 27.12 14.24
CA MET A 1 7.66 25.90 13.54
C MET A 1 7.30 24.86 14.59
N ASN A 2 6.09 24.31 14.55
CA ASN A 2 5.76 23.23 15.49
C ASN A 2 6.48 21.95 15.03
N HIS A 3 7.48 21.49 15.76
CA HIS A 3 8.32 20.35 15.34
C HIS A 3 7.50 19.06 15.09
N LEU A 4 6.33 18.95 15.72
CA LEU A 4 5.43 17.81 15.58
C LEU A 4 5.01 17.55 14.13
N ILE A 5 4.60 18.56 13.35
CA ILE A 5 4.11 18.33 11.98
C ILE A 5 5.22 17.83 11.08
N VAL A 6 6.44 18.35 11.24
CA VAL A 6 7.61 17.93 10.48
C VAL A 6 7.99 16.49 10.83
N LEU A 7 7.97 16.12 12.11
CA LEU A 7 8.21 14.74 12.55
C LEU A 7 7.18 13.76 11.97
N LEU A 8 5.90 14.14 11.96
CA LEU A 8 4.84 13.34 11.36
C LEU A 8 5.01 13.18 9.85
N VAL A 9 5.37 14.25 9.13
CA VAL A 9 5.65 14.20 7.70
C VAL A 9 6.84 13.29 7.41
N ILE A 10 7.93 13.37 8.18
CA ILE A 10 9.10 12.49 8.02
C ILE A 10 8.70 11.03 8.24
N ALA A 11 8.02 10.73 9.35
CA ALA A 11 7.59 9.36 9.67
C ALA A 11 6.63 8.79 8.61
N THR A 12 5.65 9.59 8.18
CA THR A 12 4.70 9.21 7.12
C THR A 12 5.41 8.98 5.79
N THR A 13 6.41 9.80 5.46
CA THR A 13 7.24 9.64 4.25
C THR A 13 8.02 8.35 4.28
N ALA A 14 8.69 8.05 5.39
CA ALA A 14 9.48 6.83 5.55
C ALA A 14 8.61 5.58 5.37
N LEU A 15 7.47 5.49 6.07
CA LEU A 15 6.59 4.33 5.96
C LEU A 15 5.89 4.24 4.60
N SER A 16 5.47 5.36 4.00
CA SER A 16 4.87 5.36 2.67
C SER A 16 5.88 4.92 1.60
N GLY A 17 7.17 5.26 1.75
CA GLY A 17 8.22 4.77 0.87
C GLY A 17 8.42 3.26 0.98
N ILE A 18 8.40 2.71 2.20
CA ILE A 18 8.46 1.26 2.41
C ILE A 18 7.23 0.56 1.80
N ALA A 19 6.03 1.11 2.01
CA ALA A 19 4.79 0.58 1.44
C ALA A 19 4.82 0.58 -0.11
N ALA A 20 5.21 1.69 -0.71
CA ALA A 20 5.37 1.80 -2.16
C ALA A 20 6.41 0.81 -2.70
N GLY A 21 7.55 0.68 -2.03
CA GLY A 21 8.57 -0.31 -2.39
C GLY A 21 8.04 -1.74 -2.35
N ALA A 22 7.27 -2.10 -1.31
CA ALA A 22 6.67 -3.42 -1.22
C ALA A 22 5.64 -3.69 -2.32
N SER A 23 4.79 -2.71 -2.65
CA SER A 23 3.81 -2.85 -3.73
C SER A 23 4.46 -2.94 -5.11
N LEU A 24 5.57 -2.22 -5.33
CA LEU A 24 6.38 -2.32 -6.55
C LEU A 24 7.09 -3.67 -6.65
N ASP A 25 7.61 -4.22 -5.56
CA ASP A 25 8.22 -5.55 -5.56
C ASP A 25 7.23 -6.63 -6.02
N VAL A 26 6.00 -6.60 -5.50
CA VAL A 26 4.94 -7.52 -5.94
C VAL A 26 4.65 -7.36 -7.43
N SER A 27 4.54 -6.12 -7.91
CA SER A 27 4.15 -5.82 -9.30
C SER A 27 5.26 -6.14 -10.30
N ILE A 28 6.52 -5.88 -9.95
CA ILE A 28 7.67 -5.98 -10.85
C ILE A 28 8.31 -7.38 -10.80
N ARG A 29 8.36 -8.00 -9.61
CA ARG A 29 9.07 -9.27 -9.42
C ARG A 29 8.13 -10.44 -9.20
N GLN A 30 7.22 -10.35 -8.23
CA GLN A 30 6.47 -11.53 -7.78
C GLN A 30 5.41 -11.96 -8.80
N LEU A 31 4.56 -11.03 -9.26
CA LEU A 31 3.50 -11.36 -10.22
C LEU A 31 4.05 -11.86 -11.56
N PRO A 32 5.06 -11.25 -12.18
CA PRO A 32 5.65 -11.79 -13.41
C PRO A 32 6.28 -13.17 -13.24
N ALA A 33 6.77 -13.52 -12.04
CA ALA A 33 7.37 -14.82 -11.78
C ALA A 33 6.36 -15.97 -11.93
N ARG A 34 5.07 -15.74 -11.69
CA ARG A 34 4.02 -16.77 -11.84
C ARG A 34 3.97 -17.38 -13.24
N HIS A 35 4.26 -16.58 -14.27
CA HIS A 35 4.27 -17.04 -15.66
C HIS A 35 5.49 -17.90 -16.00
N ARG A 36 6.52 -17.89 -15.13
CA ARG A 36 7.74 -18.69 -15.28
C ARG A 36 7.70 -19.99 -14.47
N ILE A 37 7.15 -19.93 -13.26
CA ILE A 37 7.12 -21.07 -12.34
C ILE A 37 5.80 -21.86 -12.40
N GLY A 38 4.77 -21.31 -13.06
CA GLY A 38 3.45 -21.91 -13.14
C GLY A 38 2.52 -21.48 -12.00
N VAL A 39 1.21 -21.52 -12.28
CA VAL A 39 0.17 -20.98 -11.40
C VAL A 39 0.07 -21.70 -10.06
N ARG A 40 0.21 -23.04 -10.05
CA ARG A 40 0.20 -23.85 -8.82
C ARG A 40 1.39 -23.53 -7.91
N ALA A 41 2.59 -23.45 -8.48
CA ALA A 41 3.80 -23.15 -7.72
C ALA A 41 3.73 -21.73 -7.14
N TYR A 42 3.23 -20.77 -7.91
CA TYR A 42 2.97 -19.42 -7.41
C TYR A 42 1.90 -19.39 -6.31
N SER A 43 0.82 -20.17 -6.45
CA SER A 43 -0.21 -20.27 -5.41
C SER A 43 0.34 -20.83 -4.11
N ALA A 44 1.16 -21.89 -4.17
CA ALA A 44 1.83 -22.44 -3.00
C ALA A 44 2.78 -21.42 -2.34
N TYR A 45 3.55 -20.68 -3.15
CA TYR A 45 4.41 -19.58 -2.69
C TYR A 45 3.60 -18.48 -1.98
N SER A 46 2.56 -17.95 -2.62
CA SER A 46 1.71 -16.90 -2.06
C SER A 46 1.01 -17.34 -0.78
N LEU A 47 0.47 -18.56 -0.71
CA LEU A 47 -0.11 -19.07 0.53
C LEU A 47 0.93 -19.17 1.64
N ALA A 48 2.15 -19.66 1.33
CA ALA A 48 3.23 -19.77 2.31
C ALA A 48 3.69 -18.39 2.82
N THR A 49 3.72 -17.36 1.97
CA THR A 49 4.08 -16.00 2.38
C THR A 49 2.95 -15.31 3.13
N ASP A 50 1.75 -15.25 2.53
CA ASP A 50 0.59 -14.46 2.98
C ASP A 50 -0.04 -15.01 4.26
N PHE A 51 -0.05 -16.33 4.44
CA PHE A 51 -0.46 -16.95 5.72
C PHE A 51 0.70 -17.08 6.72
N GLY A 52 1.94 -16.93 6.25
CA GLY A 52 3.15 -16.95 7.07
C GLY A 52 3.59 -15.54 7.47
N THR A 53 4.82 -15.19 7.12
CA THR A 53 5.51 -13.97 7.58
C THR A 53 4.77 -12.68 7.20
N ALA A 54 4.14 -12.64 6.02
CA ALA A 54 3.48 -11.44 5.51
C ALA A 54 2.26 -11.02 6.34
N ARG A 55 1.61 -11.96 7.04
CA ARG A 55 0.51 -11.67 7.99
C ARG A 55 0.94 -10.76 9.13
N ILE A 56 2.18 -10.86 9.58
CA ILE A 56 2.69 -10.07 10.71
C ILE A 56 3.31 -8.76 10.19
N TRP A 57 3.83 -8.77 8.97
CA TRP A 57 4.53 -7.63 8.38
C TRP A 57 3.60 -6.58 7.77
N TYR A 58 2.68 -6.98 6.90
CA TYR A 58 1.89 -6.02 6.10
C TYR A 58 0.79 -5.28 6.87
N PRO A 59 0.03 -5.90 7.80
CA PRO A 59 -1.03 -5.17 8.48
C PRO A 59 -0.51 -4.00 9.34
N PRO A 60 0.56 -4.15 10.16
CA PRO A 60 1.13 -3.01 10.88
C PRO A 60 1.67 -1.94 9.94
N LEU A 61 2.28 -2.31 8.82
CA LEU A 61 2.77 -1.36 7.82
C LEU A 61 1.60 -0.57 7.21
N GLY A 62 0.56 -1.24 6.72
CA GLY A 62 -0.59 -0.59 6.09
C GLY A 62 -1.39 0.27 7.07
N ILE A 63 -1.78 -0.29 8.22
CA ILE A 63 -2.56 0.42 9.25
C ILE A 63 -1.73 1.55 9.86
N GLY A 64 -0.47 1.29 10.19
CA GLY A 64 0.42 2.30 10.77
C GLY A 64 0.63 3.48 9.84
N THR A 65 0.84 3.23 8.55
CA THR A 65 1.03 4.33 7.58
C THR A 65 -0.26 5.14 7.37
N LEU A 66 -1.43 4.48 7.32
CA LEU A 66 -2.72 5.17 7.30
C LEU A 66 -2.92 6.06 8.52
N LEU A 67 -2.68 5.53 9.73
CA LEU A 67 -2.84 6.28 10.97
C LEU A 67 -1.91 7.50 11.02
N LEU A 68 -0.66 7.36 10.55
CA LEU A 68 0.26 8.47 10.43
C LEU A 68 -0.20 9.51 9.39
N ALA A 69 -0.71 9.07 8.23
CA ALA A 69 -1.23 9.99 7.22
C ALA A 69 -2.42 10.79 7.74
N LEU A 70 -3.36 10.14 8.44
CA LEU A 70 -4.49 10.79 9.10
C LEU A 70 -4.05 11.74 10.21
N ALA A 71 -3.11 11.33 11.05
CA ALA A 71 -2.55 12.19 12.11
C ALA A 71 -1.83 13.41 11.53
N THR A 72 -1.09 13.24 10.43
CA THR A 72 -0.41 14.32 9.71
C THR A 72 -1.43 15.33 9.16
N ALA A 73 -2.44 14.85 8.45
CA ALA A 73 -3.53 15.68 7.93
C ALA A 73 -4.31 16.39 9.06
N GLY A 74 -4.69 15.68 10.11
CA GLY A 74 -5.40 16.26 11.26
C GLY A 74 -4.56 17.34 11.95
N THR A 75 -3.26 17.08 12.15
CA THR A 75 -2.33 18.05 12.71
C THR A 75 -2.23 19.30 11.84
N ALA A 76 -2.13 19.14 10.52
CA ALA A 76 -2.09 20.26 9.58
C ALA A 76 -3.35 21.13 9.68
N PHE A 77 -4.51 20.50 9.81
CA PHE A 77 -5.81 21.16 9.97
C PHE A 77 -5.88 21.96 11.28
N PHE A 78 -5.57 21.33 12.41
CA PHE A 78 -5.64 22.00 13.73
C PHE A 78 -4.60 23.12 13.88
N GLN A 79 -3.44 23.00 13.23
CA GLN A 79 -2.40 24.02 13.24
C GLN A 79 -2.62 25.12 12.20
N GLN A 80 -3.71 25.06 11.42
CA GLN A 80 -4.01 26.01 10.34
C GLN A 80 -2.82 26.18 9.38
N THR A 81 -2.19 25.05 9.04
CA THR A 81 -1.02 25.01 8.17
C THR A 81 -1.36 25.63 6.81
N ALA A 82 -0.48 26.47 6.28
CA ALA A 82 -0.73 27.12 5.00
C ALA A 82 -0.95 26.08 3.89
N LEU A 83 -1.91 26.37 3.01
CA LEU A 83 -2.40 25.44 1.99
C LEU A 83 -1.30 24.77 1.15
N PRO A 84 -0.22 25.47 0.72
CA PRO A 84 0.86 24.84 -0.04
C PRO A 84 1.55 23.67 0.67
N HIS A 85 1.61 23.70 2.01
CA HIS A 85 2.17 22.60 2.81
C HIS A 85 1.11 21.58 3.22
N ALA A 86 -0.13 22.03 3.48
CA ALA A 86 -1.21 21.16 3.97
C ALA A 86 -1.85 20.29 2.87
N LEU A 87 -1.99 20.82 1.65
CA LEU A 87 -2.61 20.13 0.52
C LEU A 87 -2.02 18.73 0.26
N PRO A 88 -0.69 18.55 0.12
CA PRO A 88 -0.11 17.21 -0.07
C PRO A 88 -0.42 16.23 1.06
N MET A 89 -0.56 16.71 2.31
CA MET A 89 -0.90 15.88 3.46
C MET A 89 -2.34 15.37 3.38
N TYR A 90 -3.28 16.24 2.98
CA TYR A 90 -4.68 15.86 2.77
C TYR A 90 -4.82 14.87 1.62
N LEU A 91 -4.11 15.08 0.51
CA LEU A 91 -4.09 14.15 -0.62
C LEU A 91 -3.58 12.77 -0.19
N ALA A 92 -2.45 12.72 0.52
CA ALA A 92 -1.90 11.46 1.03
C ALA A 92 -2.91 10.72 1.94
N ALA A 93 -3.59 11.44 2.84
CA ALA A 93 -4.60 10.85 3.73
C ALA A 93 -5.79 10.27 2.96
N VAL A 94 -6.34 11.02 1.99
CA VAL A 94 -7.46 10.55 1.16
C VAL A 94 -7.05 9.32 0.33
N LEU A 95 -5.89 9.37 -0.31
CA LEU A 95 -5.37 8.24 -1.08
C LEU A 95 -5.15 6.99 -0.23
N TRP A 96 -4.68 7.14 1.02
CA TRP A 96 -4.55 6.03 1.96
C TRP A 96 -5.89 5.40 2.32
N VAL A 97 -6.93 6.20 2.53
CA VAL A 97 -8.30 5.68 2.77
C VAL A 97 -8.78 4.90 1.56
N VAL A 98 -8.61 5.43 0.35
CA VAL A 98 -8.97 4.73 -0.90
C VAL A 98 -8.17 3.43 -1.04
N HIS A 99 -6.86 3.45 -0.77
CA HIS A 99 -6.00 2.26 -0.82
C HIS A 99 -6.45 1.19 0.18
N LEU A 100 -6.82 1.57 1.41
CA LEU A 100 -7.33 0.64 2.42
C LEU A 100 -8.64 0.00 1.97
N LEU A 101 -9.59 0.80 1.46
CA LEU A 101 -10.86 0.29 0.93
C LEU A 101 -10.61 -0.70 -0.20
N ILE A 102 -9.69 -0.38 -1.11
CA ILE A 102 -9.31 -1.28 -2.20
C ILE A 102 -8.78 -2.62 -1.67
N THR A 103 -7.91 -2.52 -0.66
CA THR A 103 -7.27 -3.68 -0.06
C THR A 103 -8.30 -4.57 0.67
N LEU A 104 -9.18 -3.99 1.48
CA LEU A 104 -10.15 -4.75 2.28
C LEU A 104 -11.26 -5.37 1.44
N LEU A 105 -11.78 -4.63 0.45
CA LEU A 105 -12.96 -5.06 -0.30
C LEU A 105 -12.63 -5.98 -1.48
N TRP A 106 -11.45 -5.84 -2.10
CA TRP A 106 -11.13 -6.58 -3.32
C TRP A 106 -9.83 -7.39 -3.25
N ALA A 107 -8.79 -6.92 -2.57
CA ALA A 107 -7.53 -7.69 -2.48
C ALA A 107 -7.60 -8.79 -1.43
N LEU A 108 -8.07 -8.50 -0.22
CA LEU A 108 -8.12 -9.49 0.88
C LEU A 108 -8.99 -10.72 0.54
N PRO A 109 -10.13 -10.60 -0.17
CA PRO A 109 -10.93 -11.75 -0.55
C PRO A 109 -10.28 -12.71 -1.57
N THR A 110 -9.15 -12.36 -2.21
CA THR A 110 -8.50 -13.26 -3.17
C THR A 110 -7.84 -14.46 -2.47
N LEU A 111 -7.30 -14.27 -1.26
CA LEU A 111 -6.63 -15.32 -0.49
C LEU A 111 -7.52 -16.54 -0.18
N PRO A 112 -8.74 -16.40 0.37
CA PRO A 112 -9.61 -17.55 0.59
C PRO A 112 -10.07 -18.19 -0.72
N ARG A 113 -10.30 -17.41 -1.78
CA ARG A 113 -10.67 -17.96 -3.11
C ARG A 113 -9.53 -18.77 -3.72
N GLN A 114 -8.30 -18.28 -3.62
CA GLN A 114 -7.11 -18.99 -4.06
C GLN A 114 -6.96 -20.33 -3.34
N ARG A 115 -7.20 -20.35 -2.03
CA ARG A 115 -7.14 -21.60 -1.24
C ARG A 115 -8.22 -22.60 -1.65
N GLN A 116 -9.42 -22.13 -2.02
CA GLN A 116 -10.51 -22.98 -2.50
C GLN A 116 -10.24 -23.55 -3.90
N ALA A 117 -9.53 -22.81 -4.74
CA ALA A 117 -9.19 -23.18 -6.10
C ALA A 117 -7.89 -24.01 -6.22
N ALA A 118 -7.37 -24.60 -5.13
CA ALA A 118 -6.01 -25.15 -5.09
C ALA A 118 -5.70 -26.19 -6.19
N ASP A 119 -6.69 -26.96 -6.61
CA ASP A 119 -6.55 -28.03 -7.62
C ASP A 119 -7.01 -27.60 -9.03
N ASP A 120 -7.50 -26.37 -9.20
CA ASP A 120 -8.04 -25.84 -10.45
C ASP A 120 -7.17 -24.69 -11.00
N ASP A 121 -6.32 -25.03 -11.97
CA ASP A 121 -5.36 -24.09 -12.57
C ASP A 121 -6.06 -22.94 -13.30
N GLN A 122 -7.18 -23.22 -13.96
CA GLN A 122 -7.93 -22.22 -14.70
C GLN A 122 -8.59 -21.21 -13.75
N GLN A 123 -9.12 -21.70 -12.63
CA GLN A 123 -9.68 -20.85 -11.60
C GLN A 123 -8.60 -20.02 -10.90
N LEU A 124 -7.43 -20.60 -10.60
CA LEU A 124 -6.28 -19.87 -10.04
C LEU A 124 -5.79 -18.77 -10.98
N ASP A 125 -5.64 -19.06 -12.27
CA ASP A 125 -5.22 -18.06 -13.27
C ASP A 125 -6.22 -16.90 -13.32
N THR A 126 -7.52 -17.20 -13.27
CA THR A 126 -8.56 -16.17 -13.24
C THR A 126 -8.44 -15.27 -12.01
N ILE A 127 -8.22 -15.87 -10.83
CA ILE A 127 -8.02 -15.14 -9.58
C ILE A 127 -6.77 -14.26 -9.64
N PHE A 128 -5.65 -14.78 -10.14
CA PHE A 128 -4.39 -14.02 -10.21
C PHE A 128 -4.41 -12.92 -11.28
N ASN A 129 -5.11 -13.11 -12.38
CA ASN A 129 -5.31 -12.06 -13.39
C ASN A 129 -6.15 -10.90 -12.82
N GLN A 130 -7.17 -11.21 -12.01
CA GLN A 130 -7.93 -10.17 -11.29
C GLN A 130 -7.06 -9.47 -10.25
N PHE A 131 -6.31 -10.25 -9.46
CA PHE A 131 -5.42 -9.72 -8.42
C PHE A 131 -4.32 -8.82 -9.02
N GLU A 132 -3.74 -9.17 -10.16
CA GLU A 132 -2.74 -8.34 -10.83
C GLU A 132 -3.27 -6.97 -11.22
N ARG A 133 -4.49 -6.91 -11.79
CA ARG A 133 -5.13 -5.63 -12.12
C ARG A 133 -5.35 -4.77 -10.88
N LEU A 134 -5.81 -5.39 -9.78
CA LEU A 134 -5.97 -4.70 -8.51
C LEU A 134 -4.63 -4.25 -7.93
N GLN A 135 -3.60 -5.08 -8.02
CA GLN A 135 -2.27 -4.79 -7.52
C GLN A 135 -1.63 -3.63 -8.28
N MET A 136 -1.85 -3.53 -9.59
CA MET A 136 -1.41 -2.37 -10.38
C MET A 136 -2.04 -1.07 -9.87
N VAL A 137 -3.35 -1.08 -9.59
CA VAL A 137 -4.03 0.09 -9.00
C VAL A 137 -3.46 0.42 -7.62
N ARG A 138 -3.24 -0.59 -6.77
CA ARG A 138 -2.67 -0.40 -5.43
C ARG A 138 -1.24 0.15 -5.48
N ALA A 139 -0.39 -0.38 -6.34
CA ALA A 139 0.97 0.11 -6.52
C ALA A 139 1.00 1.56 -7.03
N ALA A 140 0.11 1.91 -7.97
CA ALA A 140 -0.02 3.29 -8.42
C ALA A 140 -0.46 4.22 -7.26
N LEU A 141 -1.42 3.79 -6.44
CA LEU A 141 -1.85 4.54 -5.26
C LEU A 141 -0.71 4.70 -4.24
N ASP A 142 0.03 3.65 -3.91
CA ASP A 142 1.14 3.75 -2.95
C ASP A 142 2.25 4.70 -3.45
N VAL A 143 2.55 4.68 -4.76
CA VAL A 143 3.49 5.63 -5.38
C VAL A 143 2.96 7.07 -5.31
N LEU A 144 1.68 7.30 -5.58
CA LEU A 144 1.06 8.62 -5.48
C LEU A 144 0.99 9.13 -4.04
N ILE A 145 0.70 8.24 -3.08
CA ILE A 145 0.75 8.52 -1.65
C ILE A 145 2.15 8.97 -1.26
N PHE A 146 3.16 8.18 -1.63
CA PHE A 146 4.56 8.50 -1.33
C PHE A 146 4.98 9.82 -1.98
N ALA A 147 4.64 10.04 -3.25
CA ALA A 147 4.93 11.30 -3.93
C ALA A 147 4.24 12.50 -3.25
N SER A 148 2.99 12.34 -2.80
CA SER A 148 2.24 13.39 -2.10
C SER A 148 2.90 13.74 -0.77
N ILE A 149 3.25 12.76 0.07
CA ILE A 149 3.88 13.06 1.35
C ILE A 149 5.33 13.53 1.20
N LEU A 150 6.05 13.05 0.17
CA LEU A 150 7.38 13.56 -0.17
C LEU A 150 7.32 15.03 -0.61
N TRP A 151 6.28 15.42 -1.37
CA TRP A 151 6.02 16.82 -1.69
C TRP A 151 5.78 17.65 -0.41
N ALA A 152 4.99 17.14 0.55
CA ALA A 152 4.84 17.79 1.84
C ALA A 152 6.20 17.99 2.53
N LEU A 153 7.05 16.96 2.56
CA LEU A 153 8.39 17.03 3.17
C LEU A 153 9.27 18.09 2.50
N VAL A 154 9.34 18.08 1.18
CA VAL A 154 10.13 19.05 0.39
C VAL A 154 9.63 20.47 0.61
N SER A 155 8.33 20.68 0.82
CA SER A 155 7.77 22.01 1.07
C SER A 155 8.26 22.65 2.37
N TYR A 156 8.84 21.89 3.30
CA TYR A 156 9.46 22.41 4.54
C TYR A 156 10.97 22.62 4.43
N LEU A 157 11.57 22.30 3.28
CA LEU A 157 12.98 22.59 3.03
C LEU A 157 13.17 24.08 2.68
N PRO A 158 14.30 24.69 3.07
CA PRO A 158 14.60 26.09 2.79
C PRO A 158 14.89 26.36 1.31
#